data_AF-A0A7S3MM57-F1
#
_entry.id   AF-A0A7S3MM57-F1
#
_cell.length_a   1.000
_cell.length_b   1.000
_cell.length_c   1.000
_cell.angle_alpha   90.00
_cell.angle_beta   90.00
_cell.angle_gamma   90.00
#
_symmetry.space_group_name_H-M   'P 1'
#
loop_
_entity.id
_entity.type
_entity.pdbx_description
1 polymer ?
#
loop_
_entity_poly.entity_id
_entity_poly.type
_entity_poly.pdbx_seq_one_letter_code
_entity_poly.pdbx_strand_id
1 'polypeptide(L)'
;KKNNSDEEKEIQAVTNHYRQAKKFIVTAMRMVDLLSQFDTMSSPESTICQEDETAEQETLLFSVEICRHCERQSSKLFSFAKDPSQEFTAGQHCTNIGVKSHYENGLGLRDFFGEHISKDYSVAEVYTQTTCKQRTIDSARAQLEG
;
A
#
# COMPACT_ATOMS: atom_id res chain seq x y z
N LYS A 1 -34.54 -6.94 17.63
CA LYS A 1 -33.40 -7.59 18.30
C LYS A 1 -32.71 -8.46 17.24
N LYS A 2 -31.60 -8.01 16.65
CA LYS A 2 -30.79 -8.89 15.78
C LYS A 2 -30.14 -9.94 16.68
N ASN A 3 -30.17 -11.20 16.25
CA ASN A 3 -29.75 -12.34 17.04
C ASN A 3 -28.21 -12.37 17.16
N ASN A 4 -27.67 -12.53 18.37
CA ASN A 4 -26.24 -12.59 18.67
C ASN A 4 -25.44 -13.58 17.77
N SER A 5 -26.09 -14.60 17.21
CA SER A 5 -25.52 -15.57 16.27
C SER A 5 -25.00 -14.94 14.97
N ASP A 6 -25.61 -13.85 14.49
CA ASP A 6 -25.25 -13.24 13.22
C ASP A 6 -24.05 -12.29 13.37
N GLU A 7 -23.91 -11.63 14.52
CA GLU A 7 -22.72 -10.81 14.86
C GLU A 7 -21.47 -11.69 15.04
N GLU A 8 -21.59 -12.87 15.66
CA GLU A 8 -20.44 -13.77 15.84
C GLU A 8 -19.91 -14.32 14.49
N LYS A 9 -20.81 -14.58 13.53
CA LYS A 9 -20.42 -15.00 12.18
C LYS A 9 -19.74 -13.88 11.40
N GLU A 10 -20.19 -12.64 11.56
CA GLU A 10 -19.60 -11.47 10.92
C GLU A 10 -18.19 -11.17 11.49
N ILE A 11 -18.02 -11.27 12.81
CA ILE A 11 -16.72 -11.13 13.48
C ILE A 11 -15.75 -12.24 13.02
N GLN A 12 -16.23 -13.48 12.89
CA GLN A 12 -15.40 -14.59 12.43
C GLN A 12 -14.97 -14.42 10.96
N ALA A 13 -15.86 -13.93 10.10
CA ALA A 13 -15.55 -13.64 8.69
C ALA A 13 -14.51 -12.53 8.54
N VAL A 14 -14.66 -11.43 9.30
CA VAL A 14 -13.69 -10.33 9.32
C VAL A 14 -12.33 -10.81 9.84
N THR A 15 -12.31 -11.61 10.91
CA THR A 15 -11.06 -12.13 11.49
C THR A 15 -10.32 -13.06 10.52
N ASN A 16 -11.04 -13.90 9.77
CA ASN A 16 -10.45 -14.76 8.74
C ASN A 16 -9.89 -13.95 7.57
N HIS A 17 -10.58 -12.88 7.15
CA HIS A 17 -10.10 -11.99 6.10
C HIS A 17 -8.81 -11.25 6.53
N TYR A 18 -8.73 -10.77 7.77
CA TYR A 18 -7.51 -10.19 8.33
C TYR A 18 -6.35 -11.18 8.41
N ARG A 19 -6.63 -12.46 8.74
CA ARG A 19 -5.60 -13.49 8.79
C ARG A 19 -5.06 -13.85 7.40
N GLN A 20 -5.91 -13.85 6.37
CA GLN A 20 -5.47 -14.01 4.98
C GLN A 20 -4.66 -12.79 4.52
N ALA A 21 -5.13 -11.57 4.76
CA ALA A 21 -4.42 -10.34 4.40
C ALA A 21 -3.02 -10.26 5.04
N LYS A 22 -2.88 -10.66 6.32
CA LYS A 22 -1.58 -10.75 6.99
C LYS A 22 -0.63 -11.76 6.33
N LYS A 23 -1.13 -12.92 5.85
CA LYS A 23 -0.30 -13.89 5.14
C LYS A 23 0.19 -13.35 3.79
N PHE A 24 -0.63 -12.58 3.08
CA PHE A 24 -0.25 -11.93 1.83
C PHE A 24 0.82 -10.84 2.05
N ILE A 25 0.64 -9.97 3.05
CA ILE A 25 1.61 -8.90 3.36
C ILE A 25 2.98 -9.48 3.74
N VAL A 26 3.01 -10.51 4.58
CA VAL A 26 4.28 -11.16 4.98
C VAL A 26 4.98 -11.81 3.78
N THR A 27 4.22 -12.37 2.83
CA THR A 27 4.79 -12.98 1.62
C THR A 27 5.35 -11.93 0.66
N ALA A 28 4.64 -10.80 0.49
CA ALA A 28 5.09 -9.69 -0.35
C ALA A 28 6.36 -9.02 0.21
N MET A 29 6.43 -8.78 1.53
CA MET A 29 7.64 -8.21 2.15
C MET A 29 8.85 -9.12 2.00
N ARG A 30 8.67 -10.44 2.09
CA ARG A 30 9.77 -11.40 1.92
C ARG A 30 10.33 -11.45 0.49
N MET A 31 9.50 -11.13 -0.51
CA MET A 31 9.96 -11.00 -1.91
C MET A 31 10.79 -9.73 -2.10
N VAL A 32 10.43 -8.62 -1.45
CA VAL A 32 11.22 -7.37 -1.50
C VAL A 32 12.58 -7.56 -0.81
N ASP A 33 12.63 -8.28 0.31
CA ASP A 33 13.90 -8.56 1.02
C ASP A 33 14.84 -9.52 0.26
N LEU A 34 14.30 -10.38 -0.61
CA LEU A 34 15.10 -11.29 -1.44
C LEU A 34 15.71 -10.58 -2.65
N LEU A 35 15.03 -9.57 -3.19
CA LEU A 35 15.54 -8.77 -4.31
C LEU A 35 16.64 -7.78 -3.89
N SER A 36 16.67 -7.40 -2.60
CA SER A 36 17.70 -6.52 -2.04
C SER A 36 19.06 -7.19 -1.77
N GLN A 37 19.16 -8.52 -1.82
CA GLN A 37 20.36 -9.26 -1.38
C GLN A 37 21.30 -9.72 -2.50
N PHE A 38 20.98 -9.45 -3.77
CA PHE A 38 21.81 -9.90 -4.90
C PHE A 38 22.88 -8.91 -5.37
N ASP A 39 22.91 -7.67 -4.85
CA ASP A 39 23.75 -6.59 -5.42
C ASP A 39 25.11 -6.36 -4.73
N THR A 40 25.57 -7.27 -3.85
CA THR A 40 26.84 -7.06 -3.14
C THR A 40 27.70 -8.31 -2.98
N MET A 41 28.15 -8.91 -4.08
CA MET A 41 29.44 -9.63 -4.07
C MET A 41 30.15 -9.52 -5.43
N SER A 42 31.21 -8.70 -5.50
CA SER A 42 32.17 -8.74 -6.61
C SER A 42 33.48 -9.40 -6.18
N SER A 43 33.81 -10.47 -6.91
CA SER A 43 35.13 -11.04 -7.29
C SER A 43 36.07 -11.61 -6.21
N PRO A 44 36.82 -12.71 -6.48
CA PRO A 44 37.71 -12.81 -7.65
C PRO A 44 37.68 -14.11 -8.49
N GLU A 45 37.91 -13.89 -9.79
CA GLU A 45 38.67 -14.68 -10.77
C GLU A 45 38.24 -16.11 -11.21
N SER A 46 38.00 -16.17 -12.54
CA SER A 46 38.24 -17.27 -13.49
C SER A 46 37.42 -18.56 -13.34
N THR A 47 36.49 -18.76 -14.27
CA THR A 47 36.52 -19.87 -15.23
C THR A 47 35.46 -19.59 -16.29
N ILE A 48 35.85 -19.75 -17.55
CA ILE A 48 35.02 -19.61 -18.73
C ILE A 48 33.88 -20.62 -18.65
N CYS A 49 32.69 -20.15 -18.33
CA CYS A 49 31.43 -20.78 -18.70
C CYS A 49 30.68 -19.73 -19.52
N GLN A 50 30.63 -19.90 -20.83
CA GLN A 50 29.69 -19.17 -21.66
C GLN A 50 28.31 -19.71 -21.32
N GLU A 51 27.69 -19.13 -20.31
CA GLU A 51 26.24 -19.16 -20.17
C GLU A 51 25.71 -18.32 -21.32
N ASP A 52 24.99 -18.97 -22.23
CA ASP A 52 24.20 -18.30 -23.25
C ASP A 52 23.06 -17.59 -22.49
N GLU A 53 23.39 -16.44 -21.89
CA GLU A 53 22.43 -15.53 -21.27
C GLU A 53 21.62 -14.90 -22.40
N THR A 54 20.71 -15.65 -22.98
CA THR A 54 19.45 -15.05 -23.41
C THR A 54 18.75 -14.63 -22.12
N ALA A 55 19.16 -13.50 -21.56
CA ALA A 55 18.50 -12.85 -20.44
C ALA A 55 17.08 -12.58 -20.90
N GLU A 56 16.16 -13.48 -20.56
CA GLU A 56 14.74 -13.23 -20.74
C GLU A 56 14.44 -11.97 -19.93
N GLN A 57 14.16 -10.87 -20.62
CA GLN A 57 13.80 -9.62 -19.98
C GLN A 57 12.56 -9.86 -19.11
N GLU A 58 12.75 -9.91 -17.80
CA GLU A 58 11.65 -9.98 -16.84
C GLU A 58 10.73 -8.80 -17.10
N THR A 59 9.53 -9.10 -17.59
CA THR A 59 8.56 -8.07 -17.99
C THR A 59 7.50 -7.94 -16.92
N LEU A 60 7.30 -6.72 -16.41
CA LEU A 60 6.22 -6.43 -15.48
C LEU A 60 4.86 -6.53 -16.19
N LEU A 61 4.04 -7.51 -15.79
CA LEU A 61 2.71 -7.70 -16.38
C LEU A 61 1.61 -6.90 -15.66
N PHE A 62 1.67 -6.83 -14.32
CA PHE A 62 0.65 -6.19 -13.50
C PHE A 62 1.16 -5.93 -12.06
N SER A 63 0.69 -4.85 -11.43
CA SER A 63 1.00 -4.50 -10.04
C SER A 63 -0.28 -4.23 -9.25
N VAL A 64 -0.30 -4.64 -7.99
CA VAL A 64 -1.40 -4.36 -7.05
C VAL A 64 -0.84 -3.70 -5.81
N GLU A 65 -1.35 -2.51 -5.51
CA GLU A 65 -1.05 -1.80 -4.28
C GLU A 65 -2.26 -1.81 -3.33
N ILE A 66 -2.02 -2.21 -2.07
CA ILE A 66 -3.02 -2.16 -1.01
C ILE A 66 -2.55 -1.14 0.02
N CYS A 67 -3.20 0.02 0.02
CA CYS A 67 -2.81 1.12 0.89
C CYS A 67 -3.81 1.41 2.02
N ARG A 68 -3.25 1.78 3.17
CA ARG A 68 -4.01 2.39 4.25
C ARG A 68 -4.31 3.84 3.85
N HIS A 69 -5.40 4.39 4.41
CA HIS A 69 -5.66 5.82 4.31
C HIS A 69 -4.56 6.66 4.97
N CYS A 70 -4.46 7.90 4.51
CA CYS A 70 -3.70 9.02 5.02
C CYS A 70 -3.69 9.15 6.55
N GLU A 71 -2.67 9.85 7.05
CA GLU A 71 -2.71 10.35 8.41
C GLU A 71 -3.97 11.18 8.66
N ARG A 72 -4.59 10.99 9.82
CA ARG A 72 -5.82 11.67 10.22
C ARG A 72 -5.81 11.92 11.72
N GLN A 73 -6.57 12.93 12.13
CA GLN A 73 -6.85 13.11 13.55
C GLN A 73 -7.73 11.98 14.10
N SER A 74 -7.59 11.72 15.40
CA SER A 74 -8.39 10.69 16.05
C SER A 74 -9.82 11.18 16.20
N SER A 75 -10.78 10.33 15.84
CA SER A 75 -12.20 10.66 15.94
C SER A 75 -12.78 10.50 17.34
N LYS A 76 -12.09 9.72 18.18
CA LYS A 76 -12.45 9.41 19.55
C LYS A 76 -11.15 9.18 20.30
N LEU A 77 -10.87 10.03 21.26
CA LEU A 77 -9.92 9.67 22.30
C LEU A 77 -10.62 8.70 23.24
N PHE A 78 -9.95 7.60 23.58
CA PHE A 78 -10.40 6.82 24.73
C PHE A 78 -10.35 7.71 25.96
N SER A 79 -11.31 7.57 26.87
CA SER A 79 -11.40 8.42 28.08
C SER A 79 -10.12 8.40 28.91
N PHE A 80 -9.37 7.31 28.90
CA PHE A 80 -8.08 7.16 29.57
C PHE A 80 -6.88 7.76 28.82
N ALA A 81 -7.05 8.14 27.55
CA ALA A 81 -6.01 8.73 26.69
C ALA A 81 -6.28 10.22 26.40
N LYS A 82 -7.25 10.83 27.08
CA LYS A 82 -7.62 12.23 26.88
C LYS A 82 -6.60 13.12 27.57
N ASP A 83 -5.55 13.48 26.84
CA ASP A 83 -4.68 14.59 27.20
C ASP A 83 -5.41 15.92 26.95
N PRO A 84 -5.62 16.78 27.98
CA PRO A 84 -6.27 18.08 27.80
C PRO A 84 -5.52 19.02 26.86
N SER A 85 -4.21 18.80 26.64
CA SER A 85 -3.39 19.59 25.72
C SER A 85 -3.53 19.16 24.26
N GLN A 86 -4.16 18.02 23.98
CA GLN A 86 -4.38 17.50 22.63
C GLN A 86 -5.80 17.78 22.15
N GLU A 87 -5.96 18.89 21.41
CA GLU A 87 -7.22 19.21 20.75
C GLU A 87 -7.28 18.58 19.34
N PHE A 88 -7.96 17.43 19.23
CA PHE A 88 -8.34 16.86 17.94
C PHE A 88 -9.67 17.46 17.49
N THR A 89 -9.62 18.63 16.85
CA THR A 89 -10.80 19.37 16.36
C THR A 89 -11.18 19.01 14.93
N ALA A 90 -10.26 18.44 14.14
CA ALA A 90 -10.54 17.95 12.80
C ALA A 90 -11.15 16.54 12.89
N GLY A 91 -12.28 16.35 12.21
CA GLY A 91 -13.01 15.08 12.18
C GLY A 91 -12.22 13.92 11.56
N GLN A 92 -12.92 12.86 11.12
CA GLN A 92 -12.30 11.66 10.52
C GLN A 92 -11.61 11.89 9.15
N HIS A 93 -11.20 13.11 8.84
CA HIS A 93 -10.61 13.55 7.59
C HIS A 93 -9.08 13.46 7.63
N CYS A 94 -8.44 13.39 6.46
CA CYS A 94 -6.99 13.45 6.37
C CYS A 94 -6.45 14.76 6.95
N THR A 95 -5.27 14.70 7.57
CA THR A 95 -4.48 15.91 7.81
C THR A 95 -3.85 16.37 6.50
N ASN A 96 -3.52 17.66 6.38
CA ASN A 96 -2.81 18.18 5.19
C ASN A 96 -1.48 17.45 4.98
N ILE A 97 -0.79 17.08 6.07
CA ILE A 97 0.44 16.29 6.04
C ILE A 97 0.16 14.89 5.48
N GLY A 98 -0.92 14.24 5.95
CA GLY A 98 -1.34 12.93 5.44
C GLY A 98 -1.66 12.94 3.94
N VAL A 99 -2.34 13.98 3.45
CA VAL A 99 -2.61 14.15 2.01
C VAL A 99 -1.30 14.34 1.24
N LYS A 100 -0.42 15.22 1.70
CA LYS A 100 0.89 15.47 1.06
C LYS A 100 1.74 14.20 0.97
N SER A 101 1.75 13.38 2.02
CA SER A 101 2.49 12.12 2.02
C SER A 101 1.98 11.13 0.96
N HIS A 102 0.67 11.05 0.73
CA HIS A 102 0.12 10.23 -0.35
C HIS A 102 0.44 10.79 -1.74
N TYR A 103 0.44 12.11 -1.90
CA TYR A 103 0.88 12.74 -3.13
C TYR A 103 2.34 12.42 -3.46
N GLU A 104 3.24 12.52 -2.48
CA GLU A 104 4.65 12.16 -2.64
C GLU A 104 4.84 10.66 -2.97
N ASN A 105 4.01 9.79 -2.37
CA ASN A 105 3.99 8.38 -2.74
C ASN A 105 3.55 8.18 -4.20
N GLY A 106 2.54 8.93 -4.66
CA GLY A 106 2.08 8.93 -6.06
C GLY A 106 3.20 9.27 -7.04
N LEU A 107 3.93 10.36 -6.77
CA LEU A 107 5.11 10.76 -7.54
C LEU A 107 6.14 9.63 -7.61
N GLY A 108 6.46 9.00 -6.47
CA GLY A 108 7.42 7.89 -6.43
C GLY A 108 6.97 6.65 -7.22
N LEU A 109 5.68 6.31 -7.16
CA LEU A 109 5.11 5.21 -7.94
C LEU A 109 5.14 5.53 -9.43
N ARG A 110 4.87 6.78 -9.80
CA ARG A 110 4.94 7.26 -11.17
C ARG A 110 6.37 7.25 -11.72
N ASP A 111 7.35 7.60 -10.90
CA ASP A 111 8.76 7.47 -11.27
C ASP A 111 9.14 6.00 -11.45
N PHE A 112 8.67 5.11 -10.57
CA PHE A 112 8.98 3.69 -10.61
C PHE A 112 8.32 2.96 -11.80
N PHE A 113 7.05 3.25 -12.08
CA PHE A 113 6.27 2.60 -13.13
C PHE A 113 6.18 3.42 -14.43
N GLY A 114 6.89 4.54 -14.55
CA GLY A 114 6.71 5.52 -15.63
C GLY A 114 6.92 4.97 -17.04
N GLU A 115 7.74 3.94 -17.20
CA GLU A 115 7.93 3.23 -18.49
C GLU A 115 6.76 2.29 -18.84
N HIS A 116 5.95 1.92 -17.85
CA HIS A 116 4.84 0.97 -17.95
C HIS A 116 3.46 1.61 -17.94
N ILE A 117 3.36 2.91 -17.60
CA ILE A 117 2.08 3.63 -17.49
C ILE A 117 2.10 4.91 -18.30
N SER A 118 0.98 5.24 -18.92
CA SER A 118 0.82 6.46 -19.68
C SER A 118 0.95 7.72 -18.81
N LYS A 119 1.46 8.80 -19.42
CA LYS A 119 1.57 10.12 -18.76
C LYS A 119 0.20 10.61 -18.26
N ASP A 120 -0.86 10.42 -19.04
CA ASP A 120 -2.22 10.64 -18.58
C ASP A 120 -2.85 9.27 -18.31
N TYR A 121 -3.27 9.02 -17.07
CA TYR A 121 -3.80 7.71 -16.70
C TYR A 121 -5.01 7.34 -17.57
N SER A 122 -4.97 6.12 -18.13
CA SER A 122 -6.13 5.53 -18.77
C SER A 122 -6.79 4.50 -17.86
N VAL A 123 -8.11 4.34 -18.02
CA VAL A 123 -8.89 3.32 -17.30
C VAL A 123 -8.51 1.87 -17.68
N ALA A 124 -7.74 1.69 -18.76
CA ALA A 124 -7.24 0.40 -19.19
C ALA A 124 -5.95 -0.01 -18.45
N GLU A 125 -5.18 0.97 -17.96
CA GLU A 125 -3.89 0.75 -17.30
C GLU A 125 -3.99 0.88 -15.78
N VAL A 126 -4.75 1.86 -15.29
CA VAL A 126 -4.84 2.18 -13.85
C VAL A 126 -6.28 2.13 -13.38
N TYR A 127 -6.51 1.30 -12.36
CA TYR A 127 -7.79 1.19 -11.68
C TYR A 127 -7.60 1.42 -10.17
N THR A 128 -8.48 2.20 -9.57
CA THR A 128 -8.43 2.51 -8.15
C THR A 128 -9.77 2.24 -7.49
N GLN A 129 -9.75 1.48 -6.40
CA GLN A 129 -10.92 1.19 -5.59
C GLN A 129 -10.70 1.69 -4.18
N THR A 130 -11.72 2.33 -3.61
CA THR A 130 -11.68 2.83 -2.23
C THR A 130 -12.90 2.36 -1.46
N THR A 131 -12.81 2.41 -0.13
CA THR A 131 -14.02 2.32 0.70
C THR A 131 -14.82 3.61 0.61
N CYS A 132 -16.07 3.61 1.06
CA CYS A 132 -16.92 4.81 1.09
C CYS A 132 -16.52 5.89 2.12
N LYS A 133 -15.31 5.82 2.70
CA LYS A 133 -14.82 6.78 3.69
C LYS A 133 -14.06 7.92 3.00
N GLN A 134 -14.36 9.17 3.35
CA GLN A 134 -13.73 10.33 2.72
C GLN A 134 -12.20 10.25 2.74
N ARG A 135 -11.61 9.89 3.88
CA ARG A 135 -10.16 9.69 3.99
C ARG A 135 -9.56 8.71 2.99
N THR A 136 -10.26 7.62 2.62
CA THR A 136 -9.74 6.68 1.62
C THR A 136 -9.84 7.26 0.21
N ILE A 137 -10.88 8.05 -0.06
CA ILE A 137 -11.04 8.78 -1.32
C ILE A 137 -9.94 9.84 -1.45
N ASP A 138 -9.72 10.65 -0.41
CA ASP A 138 -8.70 11.70 -0.39
C ASP A 138 -7.29 11.12 -0.58
N SER A 139 -7.00 9.97 0.05
CA SER A 139 -5.70 9.30 -0.09
C SER A 139 -5.47 8.81 -1.52
N ALA A 140 -6.47 8.13 -2.09
CA ALA A 140 -6.41 7.64 -3.46
C ALA A 140 -6.27 8.79 -4.47
N ARG A 141 -7.05 9.86 -4.28
CA ARG A 141 -6.98 11.05 -5.12
C ARG A 141 -5.60 11.69 -5.07
N ALA A 142 -5.06 11.92 -3.87
CA ALA A 142 -3.74 12.52 -3.71
C ALA A 142 -2.64 11.69 -4.41
N GLN A 143 -2.72 10.37 -4.28
CA GLN A 143 -1.76 9.45 -4.89
C GLN A 143 -1.89 9.35 -6.42
N LEU A 144 -3.08 9.59 -6.98
CA LEU A 144 -3.27 9.71 -8.43
C LEU A 144 -2.91 11.10 -8.98
N GLU A 145 -2.91 12.13 -8.13
CA GLU A 145 -2.52 13.49 -8.51
C GLU A 145 -1.00 13.68 -8.52
N GLY A 146 -0.27 12.85 -7.76
CA GLY A 146 1.20 12.72 -7.82
C GLY A 146 1.63 11.83 -8.96
#